data_AF-A0A545AT21-F1
#
_entry.id   AF-A0A545AT21-F1
#
_cell.length_a   1.000
_cell.length_b   1.000
_cell.length_c   1.000
_cell.angle_alpha   90.00
_cell.angle_beta   90.00
_cell.angle_gamma   90.00
#
_symmetry.space_group_name_H-M   'P 1'
#
loop_
_entity.id
_entity.type
_entity.pdbx_description
1 polymer ?
#
loop_
_entity_poly.entity_id
_entity_poly.type
_entity_poly.pdbx_seq_one_letter_code
_entity_poly.pdbx_strand_id
1 'polypeptide(L)'
;MSAPVAAGAPGGSGGSGGGPGGGAPGGAQSGAPGGGAQSAARQRSAAALLGRLARARELGLVVALLLLFGATAAVNPRFIGVQSLKDILLNTAIVGLLAVGQTLVVVTRNIDLSVSSVLGISAFVTGLLFADHDVPIVLAFVVGILIGAVCGVINGVLVAVCRIPALVVTLGTLYVFRGFDFWLAGSRQINAADMPKTFLDLGSGSVLGVPFLVIIALVLLAIVAWGMRNLRSGRELYAIGSNPEAARLAGIAVGRRVFAAFVLTGALSGLAGVLWAARFGTIDATAATGFELNVVAAVVVGGVAIFGGSGTVIGAALGALLLSTIGSALVVLKVEALWERAIDGALLLAAITLDRLLALRAERALRASASRGATTLPAAPPTGTPANGAPANGTSADGAPANGASADRASANGPAVGGAAAAGGPDPAADGAPPGASTEAVTNGEATTGDGTGPTTGTATVSPAGEPADGDRPTAAAADGETTAADAKGGAR
;
A
#
# COMPACT_ATOMS: atom_id res chain seq x y z
N MET A 1 -2.55 29.59 -69.98
CA MET A 1 -2.17 30.37 -68.78
C MET A 1 -1.03 29.60 -68.13
N SER A 2 0.19 29.64 -68.67
CA SER A 2 1.09 30.80 -68.87
C SER A 2 1.89 31.09 -67.59
N ALA A 3 3.21 30.99 -67.70
CA ALA A 3 4.24 31.37 -66.70
C ALA A 3 4.48 32.91 -66.78
N PRO A 4 5.68 33.55 -66.59
CA PRO A 4 7.07 33.06 -66.40
C PRO A 4 8.02 33.95 -65.49
N VAL A 5 9.35 33.77 -65.64
CA VAL A 5 10.48 34.74 -65.39
C VAL A 5 10.98 34.88 -63.93
N ALA A 6 12.28 35.06 -63.56
CA ALA A 6 13.62 35.14 -64.20
C ALA A 6 14.66 34.45 -63.24
N ALA A 7 15.80 33.86 -63.61
CA ALA A 7 16.94 34.18 -64.51
C ALA A 7 18.12 34.92 -63.81
N GLY A 8 19.35 34.37 -63.94
CA GLY A 8 20.59 34.98 -63.43
C GLY A 8 21.79 34.02 -63.28
N ALA A 9 22.72 34.03 -64.24
CA ALA A 9 24.08 33.44 -64.20
C ALA A 9 25.10 34.60 -64.46
N PRO A 10 26.44 34.43 -64.70
CA PRO A 10 27.29 33.23 -64.77
C PRO A 10 28.72 33.37 -64.16
N GLY A 11 29.60 32.36 -64.37
CA GLY A 11 31.07 32.48 -64.34
C GLY A 11 31.80 31.91 -63.11
N GLY A 12 32.96 31.24 -63.21
CA GLY A 12 33.71 30.85 -64.42
C GLY A 12 34.98 30.00 -64.13
N SER A 13 35.48 29.35 -65.19
CA SER A 13 36.87 28.89 -65.45
C SER A 13 37.76 28.25 -64.37
N GLY A 14 38.13 26.98 -64.61
CA GLY A 14 39.53 26.61 -64.92
C GLY A 14 40.47 26.18 -63.78
N GLY A 15 41.26 25.12 -64.04
CA GLY A 15 42.37 24.71 -63.15
C GLY A 15 42.75 23.23 -63.28
N SER A 16 43.68 22.91 -64.17
CA SER A 16 44.17 21.54 -64.42
C SER A 16 45.54 21.26 -63.80
N GLY A 17 45.79 20.01 -63.39
CA GLY A 17 47.11 19.47 -63.03
C GLY A 17 47.22 19.03 -61.55
N GLY A 18 47.97 18.01 -61.18
CA GLY A 18 48.76 17.07 -61.99
C GLY A 18 49.99 16.56 -61.24
N GLY A 19 50.16 15.24 -61.12
CA GLY A 19 51.42 14.60 -60.71
C GLY A 19 51.45 13.95 -59.31
N PRO A 20 52.33 12.95 -59.06
CA PRO A 20 52.11 11.93 -58.04
C PRO A 20 53.17 11.90 -56.91
N GLY A 21 52.85 11.26 -55.79
CA GLY A 21 53.80 10.93 -54.72
C GLY A 21 53.28 9.79 -53.85
N GLY A 22 54.05 8.71 -53.73
CA GLY A 22 53.64 7.51 -52.99
C GLY A 22 53.98 7.54 -51.51
N GLY A 23 53.18 6.83 -50.70
CA GLY A 23 53.44 6.56 -49.29
C GLY A 23 52.78 5.24 -48.88
N ALA A 24 53.54 4.35 -48.25
CA ALA A 24 53.10 3.00 -47.86
C ALA A 24 52.17 3.01 -46.62
N PRO A 25 51.46 1.90 -46.31
CA PRO A 25 50.25 1.95 -45.48
C PRO A 25 50.55 2.00 -43.97
N GLY A 26 49.81 2.84 -43.25
CA GLY A 26 49.90 2.98 -41.79
C GLY A 26 48.56 2.76 -41.07
N GLY A 27 48.48 1.70 -40.28
CA GLY A 27 47.62 1.62 -39.09
C GLY A 27 46.10 1.62 -39.29
N ALA A 28 45.53 0.47 -39.66
CA ALA A 28 44.10 0.22 -39.47
C ALA A 28 43.76 0.09 -37.96
N GLN A 29 43.47 1.20 -37.29
CA GLN A 29 42.91 1.18 -35.94
C GLN A 29 41.41 0.85 -36.00
N SER A 30 41.10 -0.42 -35.73
CA SER A 30 39.74 -0.93 -35.54
C SER A 30 39.08 -0.30 -34.30
N GLY A 31 38.40 0.83 -34.47
CA GLY A 31 37.55 1.42 -33.44
C GLY A 31 36.29 0.59 -33.23
N ALA A 32 36.27 -0.27 -32.20
CA ALA A 32 35.20 -1.23 -31.97
C ALA A 32 33.85 -0.56 -31.58
N PRO A 33 32.78 -0.67 -32.39
CA PRO A 33 31.47 -0.08 -32.07
C PRO A 33 30.63 -1.02 -31.18
N GLY A 34 31.15 -1.40 -30.00
CA GLY A 34 30.58 -2.47 -29.16
C GLY A 34 29.68 -2.03 -28.00
N GLY A 35 30.08 -1.00 -27.24
CA GLY A 35 29.52 -0.75 -25.90
C GLY A 35 28.06 -0.29 -25.86
N GLY A 36 27.69 0.67 -26.73
CA GLY A 36 26.36 1.30 -26.71
C GLY A 36 25.22 0.34 -27.05
N ALA A 37 25.41 -0.49 -28.10
CA ALA A 37 24.40 -1.44 -28.55
C ALA A 37 24.14 -2.55 -27.51
N GLN A 38 25.20 -3.06 -26.86
CA GLN A 38 25.07 -4.09 -25.82
C GLN A 38 24.39 -3.56 -24.55
N SER A 39 24.68 -2.31 -24.16
CA SER A 39 24.00 -1.64 -23.04
C SER A 39 22.51 -1.44 -23.31
N ALA A 40 22.15 -0.94 -24.49
CA ALA A 40 20.75 -0.77 -24.91
C ALA A 40 19.99 -2.11 -25.01
N ALA A 41 20.65 -3.18 -25.48
CA ALA A 41 20.07 -4.52 -25.53
C ALA A 41 19.83 -5.11 -24.12
N ARG A 42 20.76 -4.90 -23.17
CA ARG A 42 20.59 -5.29 -21.76
C ARG A 42 19.46 -4.52 -21.07
N GLN A 43 19.34 -3.21 -21.30
CA GLN A 43 18.24 -2.40 -20.74
C GLN A 43 16.87 -2.84 -21.28
N ARG A 44 16.76 -3.11 -22.59
CA ARG A 44 15.52 -3.60 -23.22
C ARG A 44 15.09 -4.98 -22.69
N SER A 45 16.04 -5.88 -22.46
CA SER A 45 15.75 -7.22 -21.92
C SER A 45 15.39 -7.19 -20.43
N ALA A 46 16.05 -6.36 -19.61
CA ALA A 46 15.66 -6.16 -18.21
C ALA A 46 14.24 -5.59 -18.06
N ALA A 47 13.89 -4.56 -18.85
CA ALA A 47 12.55 -3.99 -18.86
C ALA A 47 11.47 -4.99 -19.32
N ALA A 48 11.78 -5.82 -20.32
CA ALA A 48 10.88 -6.87 -20.79
C ALA A 48 10.64 -7.98 -19.75
N LEU A 49 11.67 -8.34 -18.96
CA LEU A 49 11.55 -9.31 -17.87
C LEU A 49 10.70 -8.77 -16.72
N LEU A 50 10.94 -7.53 -16.26
CA LEU A 50 10.12 -6.88 -15.22
C LEU A 50 8.65 -6.79 -15.66
N GLY A 51 8.39 -6.41 -16.92
CA GLY A 51 7.04 -6.39 -17.49
C GLY A 51 6.42 -7.77 -17.75
N ARG A 52 7.16 -8.87 -17.64
CA ARG A 52 6.62 -10.24 -17.61
C ARG A 52 6.31 -10.68 -16.18
N LEU A 53 7.19 -10.38 -15.23
CA LEU A 53 6.99 -10.68 -13.80
C LEU A 53 5.78 -9.93 -13.21
N ALA A 54 5.60 -8.65 -13.53
CA ALA A 54 4.42 -7.89 -13.08
C ALA A 54 3.11 -8.54 -13.55
N ARG A 55 3.02 -8.89 -14.84
CA ARG A 55 1.86 -9.62 -15.40
C ARG A 55 1.67 -11.00 -14.78
N ALA A 56 2.74 -11.74 -14.48
CA ALA A 56 2.64 -13.01 -13.78
C ALA A 56 2.12 -12.85 -12.33
N ARG A 57 2.46 -11.76 -11.65
CA ARG A 57 1.99 -11.45 -10.29
C ARG A 57 0.51 -11.01 -10.30
N GLU A 58 0.12 -10.14 -11.23
CA GLU A 58 -1.28 -9.74 -11.44
C GLU A 58 -2.15 -10.95 -11.82
N LEU A 59 -1.66 -11.86 -12.69
CA LEU A 59 -2.33 -13.13 -12.98
C LEU A 59 -2.46 -14.03 -11.74
N GLY A 60 -1.42 -14.11 -10.90
CA GLY A 60 -1.47 -14.87 -9.65
C GLY A 60 -2.55 -14.38 -8.69
N LEU A 61 -2.74 -13.06 -8.58
CA LEU A 61 -3.82 -12.45 -7.80
C LEU A 61 -5.20 -12.76 -8.40
N VAL A 62 -5.36 -12.67 -9.72
CA VAL A 62 -6.62 -13.04 -10.40
C VAL A 62 -6.96 -14.51 -10.20
N VAL A 63 -5.98 -15.42 -10.29
CA VAL A 63 -6.17 -16.86 -10.01
C VAL A 63 -6.55 -17.08 -8.55
N ALA A 64 -5.88 -16.44 -7.59
CA ALA A 64 -6.24 -16.52 -6.18
C ALA A 64 -7.67 -16.02 -5.91
N LEU A 65 -8.07 -14.92 -6.55
CA LEU A 65 -9.43 -14.37 -6.47
C LEU A 65 -10.47 -15.36 -7.03
N LEU A 66 -10.23 -15.93 -8.20
CA LEU A 66 -11.13 -16.92 -8.83
C LEU A 66 -11.25 -18.21 -8.00
N LEU A 67 -10.15 -18.69 -7.41
CA LEU A 67 -10.16 -19.84 -6.51
C LEU A 67 -10.96 -19.55 -5.24
N LEU A 68 -10.78 -18.36 -4.64
CA LEU A 68 -11.55 -17.92 -3.46
C LEU A 68 -13.04 -17.82 -3.79
N PHE A 69 -13.42 -17.13 -4.87
CA PHE A 69 -14.81 -17.05 -5.32
C PHE A 69 -15.41 -18.44 -5.57
N GLY A 70 -14.71 -19.33 -6.27
CA GLY A 70 -15.18 -20.68 -6.56
C GLY A 70 -15.38 -21.52 -5.30
N ALA A 71 -14.41 -21.49 -4.38
CA ALA A 71 -14.49 -22.21 -3.11
C ALA A 71 -15.62 -21.69 -2.20
N THR A 72 -15.74 -20.37 -2.05
CA THR A 72 -16.80 -19.77 -1.21
C THR A 72 -18.19 -19.96 -1.85
N ALA A 73 -18.31 -19.86 -3.18
CA ALA A 73 -19.57 -20.12 -3.88
C ALA A 73 -20.03 -21.58 -3.79
N ALA A 74 -19.09 -22.53 -3.75
CA ALA A 74 -19.40 -23.95 -3.56
C ALA A 74 -19.97 -24.25 -2.16
N VAL A 75 -19.56 -23.50 -1.13
CA VAL A 75 -20.12 -23.61 0.24
C VAL A 75 -21.41 -22.79 0.39
N ASN A 76 -21.45 -21.58 -0.20
CA ASN A 76 -22.62 -20.71 -0.14
C ASN A 76 -22.87 -20.03 -1.49
N PRO A 77 -23.80 -20.56 -2.32
CA PRO A 77 -24.09 -20.02 -3.65
C PRO A 77 -24.58 -18.55 -3.65
N ARG A 78 -25.06 -18.03 -2.51
CA ARG A 78 -25.44 -16.62 -2.39
C ARG A 78 -24.24 -15.66 -2.48
N PHE A 79 -23.01 -16.15 -2.27
CA PHE A 79 -21.79 -15.35 -2.34
C PHE A 79 -21.56 -14.70 -3.72
N ILE A 80 -21.97 -15.37 -4.80
CA ILE A 80 -21.93 -14.82 -6.18
C ILE A 80 -23.22 -14.07 -6.57
N GLY A 81 -24.13 -13.86 -5.61
CA GLY A 81 -25.33 -13.06 -5.81
C GLY A 81 -25.02 -11.58 -6.05
N VAL A 82 -25.91 -10.90 -6.78
CA VAL A 82 -25.73 -9.49 -7.18
C VAL A 82 -25.46 -8.58 -5.97
N GLN A 83 -26.13 -8.81 -4.84
CA GLN A 83 -25.94 -8.01 -3.64
C GLN A 83 -24.54 -8.23 -3.03
N SER A 84 -24.15 -9.49 -2.79
CA SER A 84 -22.83 -9.83 -2.26
C SER A 84 -21.69 -9.29 -3.13
N LEU A 85 -21.83 -9.36 -4.46
CA LEU A 85 -20.86 -8.79 -5.39
C LEU A 85 -20.81 -7.25 -5.29
N LYS A 86 -21.96 -6.57 -5.17
CA LYS A 86 -21.99 -5.12 -4.93
C LYS A 86 -21.32 -4.74 -3.61
N ASP A 87 -21.56 -5.48 -2.54
CA ASP A 87 -20.98 -5.22 -1.22
C ASP A 87 -19.45 -5.41 -1.21
N ILE A 88 -18.95 -6.47 -1.85
CA ILE A 88 -17.51 -6.68 -2.09
C ILE A 88 -16.90 -5.52 -2.89
N LEU A 89 -17.55 -5.11 -3.99
CA LEU A 89 -17.05 -4.02 -4.84
C LEU A 89 -17.06 -2.68 -4.11
N LEU A 90 -18.09 -2.37 -3.33
CA LEU A 90 -18.17 -1.15 -2.51
C LEU A 90 -17.11 -1.15 -1.39
N ASN A 91 -16.85 -2.29 -0.73
CA ASN A 91 -15.75 -2.44 0.25
C ASN A 91 -14.40 -2.17 -0.43
N THR A 92 -14.21 -2.80 -1.58
CA THR A 92 -13.01 -2.66 -2.41
C THR A 92 -12.81 -1.23 -2.91
N ALA A 93 -13.87 -0.48 -3.22
CA ALA A 93 -13.76 0.88 -3.73
C ALA A 93 -13.05 1.81 -2.72
N ILE A 94 -13.38 1.70 -1.43
CA ILE A 94 -12.78 2.50 -0.36
C ILE A 94 -11.35 2.02 -0.07
N VAL A 95 -11.16 0.73 0.24
CA VAL A 95 -9.83 0.18 0.58
C VAL A 95 -8.87 0.29 -0.61
N GLY A 96 -9.37 0.08 -1.82
CA GLY A 96 -8.64 0.25 -3.07
C GLY A 96 -8.22 1.68 -3.34
N LEU A 97 -9.07 2.68 -3.05
CA LEU A 97 -8.71 4.10 -3.17
C LEU A 97 -7.59 4.48 -2.19
N LEU A 98 -7.65 3.99 -0.95
CA LEU A 98 -6.56 4.14 0.02
C LEU A 98 -5.29 3.41 -0.43
N ALA A 99 -5.40 2.20 -0.98
CA ALA A 99 -4.26 1.42 -1.50
C ALA A 99 -3.61 2.10 -2.73
N VAL A 100 -4.40 2.75 -3.60
CA VAL A 100 -3.91 3.60 -4.70
C VAL A 100 -3.06 4.75 -4.17
N GLY A 101 -3.53 5.46 -3.14
CA GLY A 101 -2.76 6.51 -2.47
C GLY A 101 -1.50 5.97 -1.82
N GLN A 102 -1.64 4.97 -0.94
CA GLN A 102 -0.53 4.33 -0.22
C GLN A 102 0.56 3.80 -1.17
N THR A 103 0.22 3.34 -2.38
CA THR A 103 1.20 2.93 -3.39
C THR A 103 2.18 4.06 -3.76
N LEU A 104 1.73 5.32 -3.80
CA LEU A 104 2.60 6.48 -4.08
C LEU A 104 3.70 6.64 -3.02
N VAL A 105 3.36 6.37 -1.77
CA VAL A 105 4.24 6.52 -0.60
C VAL A 105 5.13 5.28 -0.44
N VAL A 106 4.58 4.07 -0.52
CA VAL A 106 5.31 2.78 -0.42
C VAL A 106 6.35 2.62 -1.50
N VAL A 107 6.05 3.02 -2.75
CA VAL A 107 7.06 3.01 -3.83
C VAL A 107 8.29 3.85 -3.47
N THR A 108 8.19 4.86 -2.59
CA THR A 108 9.33 5.68 -2.14
C THR A 108 10.07 5.18 -0.89
N ARG A 109 9.75 3.98 -0.36
CA ARG A 109 10.21 3.43 0.94
C ARG A 109 9.59 4.04 2.19
N ASN A 110 8.44 4.69 2.05
CA ASN A 110 7.70 5.27 3.17
C ASN A 110 6.40 4.49 3.38
N ILE A 111 5.78 4.58 4.55
CA ILE A 111 4.43 4.03 4.78
C ILE A 111 3.62 5.10 5.48
N ASP A 112 2.42 5.40 4.99
CA ASP A 112 1.47 6.27 5.70
C ASP A 112 0.42 5.42 6.42
N LEU A 113 0.59 5.26 7.73
CA LEU A 113 -0.38 4.57 8.57
C LEU A 113 -1.55 5.48 9.00
N SER A 114 -1.41 6.80 8.88
CA SER A 114 -2.46 7.75 9.29
C SER A 114 -3.67 7.79 8.36
N VAL A 115 -3.59 7.17 7.18
CA VAL A 115 -4.64 7.18 6.13
C VAL A 115 -6.05 6.84 6.62
N SER A 116 -6.19 5.97 7.63
CA SER A 116 -7.47 5.61 8.23
C SER A 116 -8.04 6.72 9.13
N SER A 117 -7.19 7.37 9.93
CA SER A 117 -7.57 8.52 10.76
C SER A 117 -7.89 9.76 9.92
N VAL A 118 -7.19 9.95 8.79
CA VAL A 118 -7.48 11.02 7.82
C VAL A 118 -8.83 10.78 7.13
N LEU A 119 -9.14 9.53 6.78
CA LEU A 119 -10.47 9.12 6.32
C LEU A 119 -11.53 9.44 7.39
N GLY A 120 -11.28 9.06 8.65
CA GLY A 120 -12.17 9.30 9.80
C GLY A 120 -12.58 10.77 9.93
N ILE A 121 -11.60 11.67 10.13
CA ILE A 121 -11.85 13.12 10.23
C ILE A 121 -12.63 13.63 9.01
N SER A 122 -12.22 13.23 7.80
CA SER A 122 -12.88 13.70 6.58
C SER A 122 -14.33 13.21 6.47
N ALA A 123 -14.61 11.97 6.87
CA ALA A 123 -15.97 11.43 6.94
C ALA A 123 -16.80 12.18 7.99
N PHE A 124 -16.28 12.37 9.20
CA PHE A 124 -16.99 13.04 10.27
C PHE A 124 -17.26 14.52 9.96
N VAL A 125 -16.28 15.26 9.43
CA VAL A 125 -16.47 16.64 8.98
C VAL A 125 -17.42 16.73 7.79
N THR A 126 -17.43 15.76 6.87
CA THR A 126 -18.42 15.68 5.79
C THR A 126 -19.84 15.56 6.35
N GLY A 127 -20.04 14.69 7.34
CA GLY A 127 -21.33 14.57 8.04
C GLY A 127 -21.69 15.84 8.79
N LEU A 128 -20.74 16.44 9.51
CA LEU A 128 -20.94 17.65 10.33
C LEU A 128 -21.33 18.84 9.45
N LEU A 129 -20.66 18.98 8.31
CA LEU A 129 -20.99 19.98 7.31
C LEU A 129 -22.45 19.87 6.91
N PHE A 130 -22.96 18.70 6.52
CA PHE A 130 -24.37 18.54 6.14
C PHE A 130 -25.36 18.68 7.30
N ALA A 131 -25.00 18.18 8.49
CA ALA A 131 -25.89 18.17 9.65
C ALA A 131 -26.11 19.57 10.24
N ASP A 132 -25.07 20.41 10.24
CA ASP A 132 -25.11 21.76 10.83
C ASP A 132 -25.26 22.86 9.78
N HIS A 133 -24.97 22.58 8.50
CA HIS A 133 -24.98 23.56 7.41
C HIS A 133 -25.57 22.95 6.11
N ASP A 134 -26.53 23.62 5.48
CA ASP A 134 -27.10 23.17 4.20
C ASP A 134 -26.15 23.49 3.02
N VAL A 135 -25.00 22.79 2.99
CA VAL A 135 -23.93 23.02 2.01
C VAL A 135 -24.12 22.18 0.74
N PRO A 136 -23.75 22.70 -0.44
CA PRO A 136 -23.80 21.93 -1.67
C PRO A 136 -22.80 20.76 -1.62
N ILE A 137 -23.19 19.59 -2.14
CA ILE A 137 -22.39 18.35 -2.11
C ILE A 137 -20.95 18.57 -2.62
N VAL A 138 -20.77 19.38 -3.67
CA VAL A 138 -19.45 19.69 -4.24
C VAL A 138 -18.52 20.34 -3.21
N LEU A 139 -19.05 21.20 -2.32
CA LEU A 139 -18.27 21.84 -1.26
C LEU A 139 -17.82 20.81 -0.22
N ALA A 140 -18.67 19.86 0.18
CA ALA A 140 -18.30 18.79 1.09
C ALA A 140 -17.17 17.91 0.51
N PHE A 141 -17.24 17.57 -0.78
CA PHE A 141 -16.15 16.88 -1.49
C PHE A 141 -14.84 17.69 -1.47
N VAL A 142 -14.90 18.99 -1.75
CA VAL A 142 -13.72 19.88 -1.73
C VAL A 142 -13.12 19.97 -0.32
N VAL A 143 -13.94 20.17 0.72
CA VAL A 143 -13.47 20.27 2.10
C VAL A 143 -12.85 18.96 2.58
N GLY A 144 -13.47 17.81 2.33
CA GLY A 144 -12.91 16.51 2.70
C GLY A 144 -11.57 16.21 2.01
N ILE A 145 -11.44 16.53 0.72
CA ILE A 145 -10.17 16.45 -0.02
C ILE A 145 -9.11 17.41 0.59
N LEU A 146 -9.50 18.64 0.96
CA LEU A 146 -8.58 19.62 1.55
C LEU A 146 -8.11 19.22 2.94
N ILE A 147 -8.98 18.69 3.81
CA ILE A 147 -8.61 18.12 5.11
C ILE A 147 -7.56 17.02 4.91
N GLY A 148 -7.84 16.10 3.99
CA GLY A 148 -6.90 15.05 3.63
C GLY A 148 -5.56 15.59 3.13
N ALA A 149 -5.58 16.58 2.24
CA ALA A 149 -4.38 17.22 1.73
C ALA A 149 -3.58 17.92 2.85
N VAL A 150 -4.23 18.58 3.81
CA VAL A 150 -3.58 19.23 4.96
C VAL A 150 -2.91 18.21 5.87
N CYS A 151 -3.57 17.10 6.21
CA CYS A 151 -2.94 15.98 6.93
C CYS A 151 -1.73 15.41 6.16
N GLY A 152 -1.86 15.27 4.84
CA GLY A 152 -0.77 14.87 3.94
C GLY A 152 0.38 15.89 3.88
N VAL A 153 0.11 17.19 4.00
CA VAL A 153 1.15 18.23 4.15
C VAL A 153 1.89 18.07 5.47
N ILE A 154 1.20 17.84 6.59
CA ILE A 154 1.81 17.63 7.91
C ILE A 154 2.78 16.44 7.86
N ASN A 155 2.31 15.27 7.42
CA ASN A 155 3.17 14.08 7.25
C ASN A 155 4.31 14.35 6.26
N GLY A 156 3.99 14.97 5.12
CA GLY A 156 4.97 15.31 4.08
C GLY A 156 6.09 16.22 4.58
N VAL A 157 5.80 17.23 5.40
CA VAL A 157 6.81 18.12 6.00
C VAL A 157 7.70 17.34 6.98
N LEU A 158 7.10 16.62 7.91
CA LEU A 158 7.84 15.88 8.94
C LEU A 158 8.77 14.81 8.34
N VAL A 159 8.32 14.11 7.29
CA VAL A 159 9.13 13.10 6.60
C VAL A 159 10.13 13.72 5.62
N ALA A 160 9.70 14.62 4.74
CA ALA A 160 10.53 15.07 3.62
C ALA A 160 11.44 16.27 3.96
N VAL A 161 11.05 17.11 4.92
CA VAL A 161 11.81 18.31 5.34
C VAL A 161 12.54 18.02 6.65
N CYS A 162 11.84 17.56 7.68
CA CYS A 162 12.44 17.26 8.99
C CYS A 162 13.23 15.93 9.01
N ARG A 163 13.10 15.10 7.94
CA ARG A 163 13.80 13.81 7.75
C ARG A 163 13.52 12.78 8.85
N ILE A 164 12.37 12.87 9.51
CA ILE A 164 11.94 11.89 10.51
C ILE A 164 11.46 10.62 9.78
N PRO A 165 11.80 9.39 10.25
CA PRO A 165 11.33 8.16 9.62
C PRO A 165 9.80 8.10 9.49
N ALA A 166 9.31 7.83 8.28
CA ALA A 166 7.88 7.88 7.97
C ALA A 166 6.99 7.04 8.88
N LEU A 167 7.43 5.84 9.26
CA LEU A 167 6.67 4.96 10.15
C LEU A 167 6.47 5.58 11.54
N VAL A 168 7.46 6.32 12.06
CA VAL A 168 7.35 7.03 13.35
C VAL A 168 6.40 8.22 13.22
N VAL A 169 6.56 9.02 12.15
CA VAL A 169 5.67 10.16 11.87
C VAL A 169 4.23 9.69 11.75
N THR A 170 3.96 8.65 10.95
CA THR A 170 2.60 8.29 10.55
C THR A 170 1.89 7.42 11.57
N LEU A 171 2.60 6.70 12.44
CA LEU A 171 2.02 6.18 13.70
C LEU A 171 1.67 7.32 14.66
N GLY A 172 2.58 8.28 14.87
CA GLY A 172 2.31 9.42 15.75
C GLY A 172 1.12 10.25 15.28
N THR A 173 1.08 10.60 13.99
CA THR A 173 -0.02 11.38 13.41
C THR A 173 -1.32 10.59 13.26
N LEU A 174 -1.30 9.25 13.12
CA LEU A 174 -2.50 8.43 13.25
C LEU A 174 -3.20 8.72 14.57
N TYR A 175 -2.48 8.66 15.70
CA TYR A 175 -3.06 8.90 17.02
C TYR A 175 -3.44 10.38 17.24
N VAL A 176 -2.66 11.33 16.74
CA VAL A 176 -3.01 12.77 16.83
C VAL A 176 -4.26 13.10 16.03
N PHE A 177 -4.36 12.63 14.79
CA PHE A 177 -5.53 12.82 13.93
C PHE A 177 -6.75 12.09 14.50
N ARG A 178 -6.60 10.84 14.95
CA ARG A 178 -7.68 10.10 15.63
C ARG A 178 -8.14 10.79 16.92
N GLY A 179 -7.22 11.31 17.72
CA GLY A 179 -7.53 12.06 18.94
C GLY A 179 -8.25 13.38 18.65
N PHE A 180 -7.88 14.07 17.56
CA PHE A 180 -8.60 15.24 17.06
C PHE A 180 -10.01 14.88 16.58
N ASP A 181 -10.19 13.75 15.89
CA ASP A 181 -11.50 13.22 15.46
C ASP A 181 -12.41 12.96 16.67
N PHE A 182 -11.90 12.27 17.71
CA PHE A 182 -12.62 12.06 18.97
C PHE A 182 -12.96 13.36 19.69
N TRP A 183 -12.05 14.35 19.71
CA TRP A 183 -12.32 15.66 20.30
C TRP A 183 -13.39 16.45 19.54
N LEU A 184 -13.36 16.38 18.20
CA LEU A 184 -14.30 17.06 17.32
C LEU A 184 -15.71 16.44 17.38
N ALA A 185 -15.79 15.12 17.48
CA ALA A 185 -17.07 14.42 17.62
C ALA A 185 -17.64 14.49 19.03
N GLY A 186 -16.79 14.42 20.05
CA GLY A 186 -17.21 14.27 21.44
C GLY A 186 -18.07 13.00 21.62
N SER A 187 -19.35 13.18 21.93
CA SER A 187 -20.36 12.11 22.01
C SER A 187 -21.34 12.10 20.83
N ARG A 188 -21.14 12.94 19.81
CA ARG A 188 -22.04 13.06 18.66
C ARG A 188 -21.79 11.96 17.63
N GLN A 189 -22.87 11.33 17.21
CA GLN A 189 -22.93 10.42 16.06
C GLN A 189 -23.84 11.05 15.03
N ILE A 190 -23.39 11.09 13.77
CA ILE A 190 -24.14 11.68 12.65
C ILE A 190 -24.83 10.56 11.91
N ASN A 191 -26.09 10.74 11.51
CA ASN A 191 -26.94 9.71 10.95
C ASN A 191 -27.38 10.05 9.53
N ALA A 192 -27.90 9.05 8.81
CA ALA A 192 -28.35 9.21 7.43
C ALA A 192 -29.50 10.23 7.27
N ALA A 193 -30.25 10.51 8.35
CA ALA A 193 -31.28 11.54 8.35
C ALA A 193 -30.71 12.97 8.30
N ASP A 194 -29.46 13.16 8.73
CA ASP A 194 -28.76 14.45 8.80
C ASP A 194 -28.05 14.81 7.48
N MET A 195 -28.19 13.97 6.43
CA MET A 195 -27.48 14.12 5.16
C MET A 195 -28.44 14.19 3.96
N PRO A 196 -28.12 14.96 2.90
CA PRO A 196 -28.92 15.01 1.69
C PRO A 196 -29.09 13.61 1.06
N LYS A 197 -30.33 13.24 0.70
CA LYS A 197 -30.61 11.95 0.03
C LYS A 197 -29.76 11.76 -1.23
N THR A 198 -29.60 12.82 -2.03
CA THR A 198 -28.76 12.84 -3.24
C THR A 198 -27.27 12.61 -2.97
N PHE A 199 -26.79 12.79 -1.74
CA PHE A 199 -25.44 12.40 -1.32
C PHE A 199 -25.38 10.91 -0.95
N LEU A 200 -26.36 10.39 -0.21
CA LEU A 200 -26.47 8.97 0.12
C LEU A 200 -26.76 8.08 -1.10
N ASP A 201 -27.41 8.64 -2.12
CA ASP A 201 -27.61 8.02 -3.44
C ASP A 201 -26.27 7.80 -4.18
N LEU A 202 -25.20 8.53 -3.84
CA LEU A 202 -23.84 8.20 -4.34
C LEU A 202 -23.32 6.91 -3.70
N GLY A 203 -23.62 6.69 -2.42
CA GLY A 203 -23.22 5.51 -1.66
C GLY A 203 -23.92 4.21 -2.09
N SER A 204 -25.20 4.33 -2.42
CA SER A 204 -26.09 3.18 -2.70
C SER A 204 -26.47 3.01 -4.18
N GLY A 205 -26.42 4.08 -4.97
CA GLY A 205 -26.81 4.11 -6.37
C GLY A 205 -25.81 3.43 -7.32
N SER A 206 -26.30 3.08 -8.51
CA SER A 206 -25.51 2.36 -9.52
C SER A 206 -25.91 2.72 -10.95
N VAL A 207 -24.95 2.65 -11.88
CA VAL A 207 -25.15 2.81 -13.32
C VAL A 207 -24.87 1.47 -13.99
N LEU A 208 -25.81 0.96 -14.78
CA LEU A 208 -25.70 -0.36 -15.45
C LEU A 208 -25.33 -1.50 -14.46
N GLY A 209 -25.77 -1.39 -13.20
CA GLY A 209 -25.47 -2.34 -12.12
C GLY A 209 -24.15 -2.10 -11.36
N VAL A 210 -23.28 -1.20 -11.83
CA VAL A 210 -22.00 -0.86 -11.17
C VAL A 210 -22.22 0.33 -10.20
N PRO A 211 -21.88 0.20 -8.91
CA PRO A 211 -22.07 1.30 -7.94
C PRO A 211 -21.22 2.54 -8.23
N PHE A 212 -21.73 3.74 -7.93
CA PHE A 212 -21.02 5.00 -8.22
C PHE A 212 -19.64 5.08 -7.55
N LEU A 213 -19.51 4.66 -6.28
CA LEU A 213 -18.23 4.59 -5.56
C LEU A 213 -17.17 3.78 -6.31
N VAL A 214 -17.57 2.67 -6.95
CA VAL A 214 -16.68 1.79 -7.72
C VAL A 214 -16.21 2.51 -8.99
N ILE A 215 -17.10 3.25 -9.66
CA ILE A 215 -16.75 4.06 -10.83
C ILE A 215 -15.73 5.14 -10.44
N ILE A 216 -15.95 5.86 -9.34
CA ILE A 216 -15.02 6.90 -8.84
C ILE A 216 -13.65 6.27 -8.52
N ALA A 217 -13.62 5.15 -7.80
CA ALA A 217 -12.38 4.43 -7.47
C ALA A 217 -11.64 3.93 -8.72
N LEU A 218 -12.36 3.41 -9.73
CA LEU A 218 -11.77 2.95 -11.00
C LEU A 218 -11.22 4.11 -11.84
N VAL A 219 -11.91 5.25 -11.88
CA VAL A 219 -11.41 6.46 -12.58
C VAL A 219 -10.13 6.98 -11.92
N LEU A 220 -10.08 7.04 -10.59
CA LEU A 220 -8.88 7.48 -9.86
C LEU A 220 -7.74 6.47 -9.96
N LEU A 221 -8.04 5.17 -9.89
CA LEU A 221 -7.08 4.11 -10.19
C LEU A 221 -6.48 4.29 -11.59
N ALA A 222 -7.30 4.54 -12.61
CA ALA A 222 -6.83 4.76 -13.98
C ALA A 222 -5.94 6.01 -14.09
N ILE A 223 -6.35 7.13 -13.49
CA ILE A 223 -5.58 8.39 -13.47
C ILE A 223 -4.23 8.19 -12.77
N VAL A 224 -4.20 7.57 -11.59
CA VAL A 224 -2.98 7.37 -10.81
C VAL A 224 -2.07 6.30 -11.43
N ALA A 225 -2.63 5.21 -11.97
CA ALA A 225 -1.85 4.19 -12.68
C ALA A 225 -1.22 4.73 -13.97
N TRP A 226 -1.97 5.51 -14.76
CA TRP A 226 -1.43 6.25 -15.90
C TRP A 226 -0.38 7.25 -15.45
N GLY A 227 -0.63 7.99 -14.38
CA GLY A 227 0.30 8.97 -13.82
C GLY A 227 1.64 8.35 -13.41
N MET A 228 1.59 7.24 -12.68
CA MET A 228 2.77 6.49 -12.22
C MET A 228 3.59 5.90 -13.37
N ARG A 229 2.93 5.48 -14.46
CA ARG A 229 3.57 4.88 -15.63
C ARG A 229 4.14 5.92 -16.61
N ASN A 230 3.40 6.99 -16.86
CA ASN A 230 3.66 7.90 -17.97
C ASN A 230 4.33 9.22 -17.57
N LEU A 231 4.02 9.80 -16.39
CA LEU A 231 4.66 11.04 -15.97
C LEU A 231 6.09 10.84 -15.45
N ARG A 232 6.89 11.89 -15.61
CA ARG A 232 8.23 12.01 -15.01
C ARG A 232 8.18 11.87 -13.49
N SER A 233 7.18 12.45 -12.82
CA SER A 233 6.98 12.34 -11.37
C SER A 233 6.85 10.88 -10.91
N GLY A 234 6.02 10.09 -11.58
CA GLY A 234 5.85 8.66 -11.30
C GLY A 234 7.16 7.88 -11.38
N ARG A 235 7.88 8.02 -12.50
CA ARG A 235 9.21 7.40 -12.68
C ARG A 235 10.23 7.84 -11.63
N GLU A 236 10.19 9.10 -11.20
CA GLU A 236 11.06 9.60 -10.15
C GLU A 236 10.73 8.99 -8.76
N LEU A 237 9.46 8.71 -8.45
CA LEU A 237 9.09 7.97 -7.23
C LEU A 237 9.70 6.55 -7.21
N TYR A 238 9.60 5.81 -8.32
CA TYR A 238 10.26 4.50 -8.45
C TYR A 238 11.79 4.59 -8.36
N ALA A 239 12.41 5.63 -8.92
CA ALA A 239 13.86 5.83 -8.86
C ALA A 239 14.34 6.08 -7.42
N ILE A 240 13.66 6.96 -6.67
CA ILE A 240 13.86 7.18 -5.22
C ILE A 240 13.71 5.84 -4.47
N GLY A 241 12.64 5.11 -4.80
CA GLY A 241 12.35 3.78 -4.30
C GLY A 241 13.39 2.72 -4.60
N SER A 242 14.16 2.86 -5.68
CA SER A 242 15.20 1.91 -6.06
C SER A 242 16.51 2.22 -5.36
N ASN A 243 16.95 3.49 -5.37
CA ASN A 243 18.12 3.96 -4.64
C ASN A 243 18.01 5.48 -4.39
N PRO A 244 17.89 5.97 -3.14
CA PRO A 244 17.64 7.38 -2.88
C PRO A 244 18.89 8.24 -3.08
N GLU A 245 20.09 7.65 -2.90
CA GLU A 245 21.37 8.32 -3.13
C GLU A 245 21.63 8.52 -4.61
N ALA A 246 21.46 7.46 -5.41
CA ALA A 246 21.55 7.56 -6.87
C ALA A 246 20.49 8.51 -7.43
N ALA A 247 19.27 8.54 -6.87
CA ALA A 247 18.24 9.51 -7.24
C ALA A 247 18.68 10.96 -6.96
N ARG A 248 19.30 11.24 -5.81
CA ARG A 248 19.88 12.56 -5.49
C ARG A 248 21.00 12.94 -6.46
N LEU A 249 21.93 12.02 -6.73
CA LEU A 249 23.04 12.24 -7.68
C LEU A 249 22.55 12.45 -9.12
N ALA A 250 21.41 11.84 -9.50
CA ALA A 250 20.73 12.08 -10.77
C ALA A 250 19.88 13.38 -10.81
N GLY A 251 19.99 14.25 -9.80
CA GLY A 251 19.29 15.54 -9.75
C GLY A 251 17.79 15.45 -9.42
N ILE A 252 17.30 14.31 -8.92
CA ILE A 252 15.90 14.18 -8.50
C ILE A 252 15.72 14.91 -7.16
N ALA A 253 14.77 15.85 -7.11
CA ALA A 253 14.38 16.57 -5.89
C ALA A 253 13.60 15.65 -4.92
N VAL A 254 14.31 14.71 -4.29
CA VAL A 254 13.73 13.61 -3.48
C VAL A 254 12.72 14.12 -2.45
N GLY A 255 13.08 15.13 -1.66
CA GLY A 255 12.18 15.72 -0.66
C GLY A 255 10.87 16.22 -1.27
N ARG A 256 10.92 17.00 -2.36
CA ARG A 256 9.71 17.51 -3.03
C ARG A 256 8.84 16.38 -3.61
N ARG A 257 9.42 15.25 -4.01
CA ARG A 257 8.67 14.09 -4.53
C ARG A 257 8.03 13.27 -3.41
N VAL A 258 8.74 13.02 -2.31
CA VAL A 258 8.18 12.36 -1.12
C VAL A 258 7.07 13.21 -0.50
N PHE A 259 7.30 14.52 -0.34
CA PHE A 259 6.27 15.48 0.10
C PHE A 259 5.00 15.39 -0.77
N ALA A 260 5.14 15.48 -2.09
CA ALA A 260 3.99 15.40 -3.00
C ALA A 260 3.27 14.04 -2.94
N ALA A 261 3.98 12.94 -2.67
CA ALA A 261 3.35 11.63 -2.47
C ALA A 261 2.46 11.60 -1.22
N PHE A 262 2.93 12.14 -0.09
CA PHE A 262 2.13 12.26 1.13
C PHE A 262 0.91 13.18 0.95
N VAL A 263 1.06 14.34 0.29
CA VAL A 263 -0.07 15.24 0.01
C VAL A 263 -1.13 14.58 -0.87
N LEU A 264 -0.72 13.85 -1.91
CA LEU A 264 -1.66 13.11 -2.78
C LEU A 264 -2.34 11.94 -2.05
N THR A 265 -1.60 11.23 -1.20
CA THR A 265 -2.15 10.13 -0.38
C THR A 265 -3.16 10.64 0.64
N GLY A 266 -2.83 11.75 1.31
CA GLY A 266 -3.74 12.46 2.19
C GLY A 266 -5.00 12.92 1.48
N ALA A 267 -4.88 13.58 0.32
CA ALA A 267 -6.03 14.02 -0.49
C ALA A 267 -6.94 12.86 -0.94
N LEU A 268 -6.37 11.71 -1.31
CA LEU A 268 -7.13 10.50 -1.64
C LEU A 268 -7.79 9.87 -0.40
N SER A 269 -7.15 9.95 0.78
CA SER A 269 -7.75 9.51 2.06
C SER A 269 -8.89 10.43 2.49
N GLY A 270 -8.73 11.73 2.28
CA GLY A 270 -9.79 12.72 2.46
C GLY A 270 -11.01 12.43 1.58
N LEU A 271 -10.80 12.18 0.28
CA LEU A 271 -11.87 11.75 -0.62
C LEU A 271 -12.51 10.42 -0.18
N ALA A 272 -11.69 9.44 0.25
CA ALA A 272 -12.21 8.17 0.78
C ALA A 272 -13.12 8.39 2.01
N GLY A 273 -12.87 9.43 2.82
CA GLY A 273 -13.76 9.82 3.93
C GLY A 273 -15.10 10.36 3.47
N VAL A 274 -15.12 11.22 2.45
CA VAL A 274 -16.37 11.70 1.83
C VAL A 274 -17.18 10.53 1.25
N LEU A 275 -16.51 9.57 0.61
CA LEU A 275 -17.16 8.37 0.07
C LEU A 275 -17.60 7.38 1.16
N TRP A 276 -16.87 7.30 2.28
CA TRP A 276 -17.27 6.54 3.46
C TRP A 276 -18.57 7.09 4.04
N ALA A 277 -18.64 8.42 4.22
CA ALA A 277 -19.84 9.13 4.68
C ALA A 277 -21.06 8.83 3.79
N ALA A 278 -20.91 8.99 2.47
CA ALA A 278 -21.98 8.71 1.51
C ALA A 278 -22.47 7.26 1.57
N ARG A 279 -21.56 6.30 1.79
CA ARG A 279 -21.89 4.87 1.81
C ARG A 279 -22.62 4.44 3.08
N PHE A 280 -22.06 4.73 4.24
CA PHE A 280 -22.55 4.19 5.50
C PHE A 280 -23.71 5.01 6.06
N GLY A 281 -23.79 6.31 5.72
CA GLY A 281 -24.81 7.25 6.21
C GLY A 281 -24.72 7.56 7.70
N THR A 282 -24.15 6.66 8.50
CA THR A 282 -23.93 6.81 9.94
C THR A 282 -22.43 6.86 10.23
N ILE A 283 -21.99 7.86 11.00
CA ILE A 283 -20.57 8.19 11.22
C ILE A 283 -20.34 8.60 12.68
N ASP A 284 -19.26 8.06 13.26
CA ASP A 284 -18.69 8.44 14.55
C ASP A 284 -17.15 8.56 14.43
N ALA A 285 -16.47 9.02 15.47
CA ALA A 285 -15.01 9.17 15.51
C ALA A 285 -14.21 7.85 15.48
N THR A 286 -14.88 6.69 15.49
CA THR A 286 -14.25 5.38 15.32
C THR A 286 -14.20 4.95 13.84
N ALA A 287 -14.78 5.72 12.92
CA ALA A 287 -14.80 5.45 11.48
C ALA A 287 -13.42 5.01 10.94
N ALA A 288 -13.41 3.92 10.17
CA ALA A 288 -12.23 3.25 9.62
C ALA A 288 -11.11 2.87 10.62
N THR A 289 -11.35 2.78 11.93
CA THR A 289 -10.33 2.30 12.89
C THR A 289 -9.85 0.88 12.52
N GLY A 290 -8.53 0.66 12.46
CA GLY A 290 -7.93 -0.63 12.10
C GLY A 290 -7.71 -0.84 10.60
N PHE A 291 -8.26 0.03 9.74
CA PHE A 291 -8.11 -0.12 8.28
C PHE A 291 -6.70 0.18 7.79
N GLU A 292 -5.87 0.89 8.56
CA GLU A 292 -4.49 1.22 8.21
C GLU A 292 -3.63 0.00 7.87
N LEU A 293 -3.73 -1.09 8.66
CA LEU A 293 -2.99 -2.32 8.41
C LEU A 293 -3.57 -3.10 7.22
N ASN A 294 -4.89 -3.08 7.02
CA ASN A 294 -5.55 -3.71 5.88
C ASN A 294 -5.15 -3.00 4.57
N VAL A 295 -5.07 -1.67 4.54
CA VAL A 295 -4.57 -0.90 3.39
C VAL A 295 -3.11 -1.21 3.08
N VAL A 296 -2.23 -1.32 4.09
CA VAL A 296 -0.84 -1.75 3.89
C VAL A 296 -0.79 -3.18 3.37
N ALA A 297 -1.59 -4.09 3.93
CA ALA A 297 -1.69 -5.47 3.48
C ALA A 297 -2.14 -5.57 2.01
N ALA A 298 -3.16 -4.81 1.61
CA ALA A 298 -3.64 -4.74 0.23
C ALA A 298 -2.53 -4.31 -0.75
N VAL A 299 -1.73 -3.31 -0.39
CA VAL A 299 -0.60 -2.82 -1.20
C VAL A 299 0.52 -3.87 -1.32
N VAL A 300 0.85 -4.57 -0.23
CA VAL A 300 1.91 -5.59 -0.17
C VAL A 300 1.50 -6.89 -0.86
N VAL A 301 0.27 -7.38 -0.61
CA VAL A 301 -0.36 -8.51 -1.31
C VAL A 301 -0.48 -8.20 -2.80
N GLY A 302 -0.89 -6.99 -3.13
CA GLY A 302 -0.88 -6.42 -4.48
C GLY A 302 0.50 -6.35 -5.14
N GLY A 303 1.56 -6.57 -4.38
CA GLY A 303 2.91 -6.79 -4.87
C GLY A 303 3.77 -5.55 -5.01
N VAL A 304 3.42 -4.46 -4.32
CA VAL A 304 4.30 -3.31 -4.14
C VAL A 304 5.31 -3.62 -3.04
N ALA A 305 6.59 -3.47 -3.33
CA ALA A 305 7.65 -3.80 -2.39
C ALA A 305 7.72 -2.77 -1.26
N ILE A 306 7.71 -3.23 0.00
CA ILE A 306 7.86 -2.38 1.20
C ILE A 306 9.17 -1.58 1.15
N PHE A 307 10.23 -2.19 0.61
CA PHE A 307 11.54 -1.56 0.42
C PHE A 307 11.60 -0.65 -0.83
N GLY A 308 10.46 -0.29 -1.41
CA GLY A 308 10.29 0.66 -2.51
C GLY A 308 10.71 0.15 -3.89
N GLY A 309 10.56 1.04 -4.87
CA GLY A 309 11.17 0.90 -6.20
C GLY A 309 10.51 -0.10 -7.14
N SER A 310 9.50 -0.85 -6.70
CA SER A 310 8.76 -1.80 -7.54
C SER A 310 7.33 -2.03 -7.04
N GLY A 311 6.45 -2.42 -7.96
CA GLY A 311 5.00 -2.57 -7.73
C GLY A 311 4.18 -1.94 -8.84
N THR A 312 2.87 -2.19 -8.86
CA THR A 312 1.91 -1.50 -9.73
C THR A 312 0.70 -1.04 -8.91
N VAL A 313 0.14 0.12 -9.25
CA VAL A 313 -1.10 0.64 -8.64
C VAL A 313 -2.29 -0.31 -8.90
N ILE A 314 -2.29 -0.96 -10.06
CA ILE A 314 -3.26 -2.00 -10.43
C ILE A 314 -3.11 -3.22 -9.52
N GLY A 315 -1.88 -3.68 -9.25
CA GLY A 315 -1.59 -4.74 -8.30
C GLY A 315 -2.14 -4.41 -6.91
N ALA A 316 -1.88 -3.22 -6.39
CA ALA A 316 -2.43 -2.76 -5.10
C ALA A 316 -3.97 -2.77 -5.06
N ALA A 317 -4.64 -2.36 -6.13
CA ALA A 317 -6.10 -2.42 -6.24
C ALA A 317 -6.63 -3.88 -6.31
N LEU A 318 -5.93 -4.78 -7.01
CA LEU A 318 -6.24 -6.22 -7.01
C LEU A 318 -6.01 -6.86 -5.63
N GLY A 319 -4.99 -6.40 -4.89
CA GLY A 319 -4.76 -6.79 -3.49
C GLY A 319 -5.88 -6.33 -2.57
N ALA A 320 -6.36 -5.09 -2.72
CA ALA A 320 -7.52 -4.58 -1.99
C ALA A 320 -8.81 -5.37 -2.30
N LEU A 321 -9.02 -5.74 -3.58
CA LEU A 321 -10.14 -6.59 -4.00
C LEU A 321 -10.04 -7.99 -3.37
N LEU A 322 -8.85 -8.59 -3.37
CA LEU A 322 -8.61 -9.89 -2.77
C LEU A 322 -8.91 -9.88 -1.26
N LEU A 323 -8.38 -8.89 -0.53
CA LEU A 323 -8.62 -8.76 0.92
C LEU A 323 -10.10 -8.49 1.24
N SER A 324 -10.75 -7.59 0.50
CA SER A 324 -12.18 -7.32 0.66
C SER A 324 -13.03 -8.56 0.37
N THR A 325 -12.62 -9.39 -0.59
CA THR A 325 -13.28 -10.68 -0.89
C THR A 325 -13.04 -11.71 0.22
N ILE A 326 -11.85 -11.74 0.83
CA ILE A 326 -11.54 -12.61 1.99
C ILE A 326 -12.44 -12.27 3.17
N GLY A 327 -12.49 -11.00 3.62
CA GLY A 327 -13.37 -10.59 4.72
C GLY A 327 -14.84 -10.94 4.45
N SER A 328 -15.31 -10.61 3.24
CA SER A 328 -16.68 -10.93 2.82
C SER A 328 -16.96 -12.44 2.80
N ALA A 329 -15.97 -13.27 2.43
CA ALA A 329 -16.08 -14.72 2.47
C ALA A 329 -16.13 -15.26 3.90
N LEU A 330 -15.30 -14.75 4.81
CA LEU A 330 -15.29 -15.12 6.23
C LEU A 330 -16.64 -14.84 6.90
N VAL A 331 -17.22 -13.66 6.66
CA VAL A 331 -18.56 -13.28 7.15
C VAL A 331 -19.63 -14.25 6.62
N VAL A 332 -19.60 -14.57 5.32
CA VAL A 332 -20.57 -15.49 4.69
C VAL A 332 -20.41 -16.95 5.14
N LEU A 333 -19.20 -17.33 5.55
CA LEU A 333 -18.88 -18.61 6.21
C LEU A 333 -19.19 -18.62 7.71
N LYS A 334 -19.76 -17.53 8.26
CA LYS A 334 -20.08 -17.34 9.68
C LYS A 334 -18.87 -17.46 10.62
N VAL A 335 -17.69 -17.05 10.15
CA VAL A 335 -16.53 -16.85 11.03
C VAL A 335 -16.82 -15.65 11.93
N GLU A 336 -16.55 -15.80 13.22
CA GLU A 336 -16.76 -14.74 14.20
C GLU A 336 -15.82 -13.54 13.94
N ALA A 337 -16.33 -12.31 14.08
CA ALA A 337 -15.60 -11.07 13.77
C ALA A 337 -14.30 -10.87 14.58
N LEU A 338 -14.16 -11.53 15.74
CA LEU A 338 -12.91 -11.57 16.49
C LEU A 338 -11.78 -12.27 15.71
N TRP A 339 -12.11 -13.38 15.04
CA TRP A 339 -11.18 -14.14 14.21
C TRP A 339 -10.88 -13.46 12.89
N GLU A 340 -11.80 -12.67 12.33
CA GLU A 340 -11.56 -11.88 11.11
C GLU A 340 -10.33 -10.97 11.26
N ARG A 341 -10.23 -10.22 12.37
CA ARG A 341 -9.06 -9.36 12.66
C ARG A 341 -7.76 -10.15 12.82
N ALA A 342 -7.82 -11.34 13.42
CA ALA A 342 -6.65 -12.21 13.55
C ALA A 342 -6.20 -12.78 12.19
N ILE A 343 -7.16 -13.09 11.30
CA ILE A 343 -6.89 -13.58 9.94
C ILE A 343 -6.31 -12.47 9.08
N ASP A 344 -6.81 -11.23 9.14
CA ASP A 344 -6.25 -10.07 8.46
C ASP A 344 -4.78 -9.84 8.84
N GLY A 345 -4.47 -9.90 10.15
CA GLY A 345 -3.09 -9.82 10.66
C GLY A 345 -2.21 -10.97 10.18
N ALA A 346 -2.72 -12.20 10.22
CA ALA A 346 -2.01 -13.37 9.72
C ALA A 346 -1.75 -13.31 8.20
N LEU A 347 -2.71 -12.78 7.43
CA LEU A 347 -2.60 -12.59 5.98
C LEU A 347 -1.55 -11.55 5.63
N LEU A 348 -1.48 -10.43 6.37
CA LEU A 348 -0.41 -9.43 6.24
C LEU A 348 0.97 -10.07 6.50
N LEU A 349 1.12 -10.82 7.60
CA LEU A 349 2.36 -11.51 7.94
C LEU A 349 2.75 -12.54 6.87
N ALA A 350 1.80 -13.32 6.37
CA ALA A 350 2.00 -14.29 5.29
C ALA A 350 2.44 -13.58 3.98
N ALA A 351 1.80 -12.47 3.62
CA ALA A 351 2.12 -11.69 2.43
C ALA A 351 3.53 -11.10 2.48
N ILE A 352 3.91 -10.48 3.60
CA ILE A 352 5.27 -9.95 3.83
C ILE A 352 6.30 -11.08 3.75
N THR A 353 6.02 -12.21 4.40
CA THR A 353 6.93 -13.37 4.45
C THR A 353 7.10 -13.98 3.06
N LEU A 354 6.02 -14.13 2.28
CA LEU A 354 6.05 -14.59 0.89
C LEU A 354 6.80 -13.62 -0.02
N ASP A 355 6.53 -12.31 0.05
CA ASP A 355 7.24 -11.30 -0.75
C ASP A 355 8.76 -11.34 -0.46
N ARG A 356 9.14 -11.40 0.82
CA ARG A 356 10.55 -11.50 1.23
C ARG A 356 11.20 -12.81 0.75
N LEU A 357 10.50 -13.94 0.85
CA LEU A 357 11.00 -15.24 0.39
C LEU A 357 11.17 -15.28 -1.14
N LEU A 358 10.22 -14.71 -1.88
CA LEU A 358 10.28 -14.61 -3.34
C LEU A 358 11.42 -13.68 -3.80
N ALA A 359 11.59 -12.53 -3.14
CA ALA A 359 12.72 -11.63 -3.39
C ALA A 359 14.08 -12.34 -3.17
N LEU A 360 14.25 -13.05 -2.04
CA LEU A 360 15.46 -13.80 -1.74
C LEU A 360 15.72 -14.94 -2.75
N ARG A 361 14.67 -15.60 -3.26
CA ARG A 361 14.78 -16.62 -4.32
C ARG A 361 15.21 -16.00 -5.65
N ALA A 362 14.66 -14.84 -6.03
CA ALA A 362 15.05 -14.12 -7.23
C ALA A 362 16.53 -13.66 -7.19
N GLU A 363 16.99 -13.11 -6.07
CA GLU A 363 18.40 -12.76 -5.86
C GLU A 363 19.33 -13.97 -6.03
N ARG A 364 18.98 -15.12 -5.43
CA ARG A 364 19.77 -16.36 -5.53
C ARG A 364 19.83 -16.89 -6.96
N ALA A 365 18.71 -16.86 -7.70
CA ALA A 365 18.66 -17.29 -9.09
C ALA A 365 19.54 -16.42 -10.02
N LEU A 366 19.58 -15.11 -9.79
CA LEU A 366 20.45 -14.18 -10.50
C LEU A 366 21.93 -14.44 -10.19
N ARG A 367 22.29 -14.61 -8.91
CA ARG A 367 23.67 -14.93 -8.50
C ARG A 367 24.15 -16.26 -9.10
N ALA A 368 23.31 -17.29 -9.10
CA ALA A 368 23.60 -18.59 -9.73
C ALA A 368 23.66 -18.56 -11.26
N SER A 369 23.16 -17.50 -11.89
CA SER A 369 23.27 -17.29 -13.35
C SER A 369 24.53 -16.49 -13.70
N ALA A 370 24.90 -15.53 -12.85
CA ALA A 370 26.15 -14.77 -12.97
C ALA A 370 27.39 -15.66 -12.83
N SER A 371 27.40 -16.60 -11.87
CA SER A 371 28.53 -17.53 -11.68
C SER A 371 28.78 -18.43 -12.89
N ARG A 372 27.72 -18.90 -13.57
CA ARG A 372 27.83 -19.71 -14.79
C ARG A 372 28.36 -18.94 -16.01
N GLY A 373 28.13 -17.63 -16.07
CA GLY A 373 28.72 -16.79 -17.12
C GLY A 373 30.22 -16.55 -16.95
N ALA A 374 30.73 -16.56 -15.71
CA ALA A 374 32.15 -16.38 -15.43
C ALA A 374 33.01 -17.57 -15.90
N THR A 375 32.45 -18.79 -15.92
CA THR A 375 33.16 -20.02 -16.34
C THR A 375 33.39 -20.11 -17.85
N THR A 376 32.75 -19.25 -18.67
CA THR A 376 32.81 -19.31 -20.14
C THR A 376 33.71 -18.25 -20.79
N LEU A 377 34.41 -17.42 -20.01
CA LEU A 377 35.43 -16.53 -20.55
C LEU A 377 36.69 -17.35 -20.90
N PRO A 378 37.23 -17.24 -22.13
CA PRO A 378 38.49 -17.91 -22.46
C PRO A 378 39.59 -17.50 -21.48
N ALA A 379 40.33 -18.48 -20.98
CA ALA A 379 41.50 -18.20 -20.15
C ALA A 379 42.45 -17.28 -20.93
N ALA A 380 42.86 -16.16 -20.33
CA ALA A 380 43.87 -15.31 -20.91
C ALA A 380 45.14 -16.16 -21.16
N PRO A 381 45.78 -16.07 -22.34
CA PRO A 381 46.92 -16.91 -22.65
C PRO A 381 48.05 -16.65 -21.63
N PRO A 382 48.77 -17.70 -21.19
CA PRO A 382 49.82 -17.54 -20.18
C PRO A 382 50.89 -16.58 -20.70
N THR A 383 51.07 -15.47 -19.99
CA THR A 383 52.19 -14.54 -20.24
C THR A 383 53.49 -15.28 -19.99
N GLY A 384 54.26 -15.52 -21.04
CA GLY A 384 55.48 -16.34 -20.98
C GLY A 384 56.52 -15.77 -20.02
N THR A 385 57.18 -16.67 -19.30
CA THR A 385 58.32 -16.36 -18.43
C THR A 385 59.45 -15.68 -19.21
N PRO A 386 59.96 -14.51 -18.78
CA PRO A 386 61.19 -13.96 -19.33
C PRO A 386 62.37 -14.85 -18.92
N ALA A 387 63.01 -15.50 -19.90
CA ALA A 387 64.27 -16.19 -19.68
C ALA A 387 65.41 -15.16 -19.48
N ASN A 388 66.31 -15.46 -18.55
CA ASN A 388 67.41 -14.58 -18.14
C ASN A 388 68.57 -14.57 -19.16
N GLY A 389 69.32 -13.46 -19.30
CA GLY A 389 70.46 -13.42 -20.23
C GLY A 389 71.30 -12.14 -20.28
N ALA A 390 72.51 -12.24 -19.69
CA ALA A 390 73.75 -11.50 -19.99
C ALA A 390 74.01 -10.09 -19.36
N PRO A 391 75.28 -9.72 -19.12
CA PRO A 391 75.66 -8.70 -18.11
C PRO A 391 76.36 -7.45 -18.68
N ALA A 392 76.48 -6.39 -17.86
CA ALA A 392 77.37 -5.25 -18.13
C ALA A 392 78.02 -4.68 -16.85
N ASN A 393 79.27 -4.24 -17.00
CA ASN A 393 80.17 -3.78 -15.93
C ASN A 393 79.70 -2.52 -15.16
N GLY A 394 80.14 -2.43 -13.91
CA GLY A 394 79.84 -1.33 -13.00
C GLY A 394 80.87 -0.20 -12.93
N THR A 395 80.76 0.60 -11.86
CA THR A 395 81.84 1.39 -11.24
C THR A 395 81.45 1.86 -9.82
N SER A 396 82.25 1.43 -8.84
CA SER A 396 82.84 2.17 -7.70
C SER A 396 82.07 3.22 -6.87
N ALA A 397 82.30 3.11 -5.55
CA ALA A 397 82.29 4.14 -4.49
C ALA A 397 80.91 4.71 -4.06
N ASP A 398 80.64 5.03 -2.77
CA ASP A 398 81.35 4.70 -1.52
C ASP A 398 80.37 4.90 -0.33
N GLY A 399 80.73 4.44 0.88
CA GLY A 399 80.12 4.93 2.13
C GLY A 399 79.03 4.05 2.77
N ALA A 400 79.45 3.20 3.71
CA ALA A 400 78.59 2.45 4.64
C ALA A 400 78.51 3.17 6.01
N PRO A 401 77.93 2.61 7.11
CA PRO A 401 76.98 1.49 7.22
C PRO A 401 75.81 1.72 8.24
N ALA A 402 75.02 0.66 8.44
CA ALA A 402 74.42 0.21 9.71
C ALA A 402 73.17 0.94 10.28
N ASN A 403 72.03 0.24 10.25
CA ASN A 403 71.69 -0.65 11.37
C ASN A 403 70.57 -1.65 11.05
N GLY A 404 70.57 -2.78 11.76
CA GLY A 404 69.33 -3.46 12.16
C GLY A 404 68.66 -4.42 11.17
N ALA A 405 69.31 -5.56 10.92
CA ALA A 405 68.58 -6.83 10.69
C ALA A 405 67.64 -7.12 11.89
N SER A 406 66.56 -7.91 11.82
CA SER A 406 66.08 -8.85 10.79
C SER A 406 64.60 -9.18 11.01
N ALA A 407 63.94 -9.68 9.95
CA ALA A 407 63.00 -10.82 9.86
C ALA A 407 62.31 -11.37 11.15
N ASP A 408 61.11 -11.96 11.09
CA ASP A 408 60.63 -12.84 10.02
C ASP A 408 59.12 -13.14 10.14
N ARG A 409 58.41 -13.36 9.00
CA ARG A 409 57.14 -14.12 8.83
C ARG A 409 55.89 -13.74 9.68
N ALA A 410 54.67 -14.15 9.33
CA ALA A 410 54.03 -14.45 8.03
C ALA A 410 52.50 -14.44 8.24
N SER A 411 51.74 -14.23 7.16
CA SER A 411 50.26 -14.32 7.17
C SER A 411 49.78 -15.77 7.15
N ALA A 412 48.80 -16.14 8.00
CA ALA A 412 47.80 -17.16 7.69
C ALA A 412 46.57 -17.13 8.65
N ASN A 413 45.37 -17.03 8.05
CA ASN A 413 44.12 -17.74 8.35
C ASN A 413 43.67 -18.06 9.81
N GLY A 414 42.43 -17.67 10.14
CA GLY A 414 41.56 -18.43 11.06
C GLY A 414 41.04 -19.74 10.41
N PRO A 415 40.14 -20.54 11.03
CA PRO A 415 39.04 -20.12 11.91
C PRO A 415 38.85 -21.00 13.18
N ALA A 416 37.86 -20.70 14.05
CA ALA A 416 36.88 -21.68 14.57
C ALA A 416 35.97 -21.18 15.72
N VAL A 417 34.73 -21.65 15.61
CA VAL A 417 33.62 -21.85 16.56
C VAL A 417 33.98 -22.32 17.98
N GLY A 418 33.16 -21.93 18.98
CA GLY A 418 32.99 -22.60 20.29
C GLY A 418 33.27 -21.69 21.50
N GLY A 419 32.49 -21.69 22.59
CA GLY A 419 31.28 -22.44 22.93
C GLY A 419 30.58 -21.84 24.16
N ALA A 420 29.44 -22.41 24.57
CA ALA A 420 28.61 -21.92 25.68
C ALA A 420 28.95 -22.60 27.03
N ALA A 421 28.60 -21.96 28.14
CA ALA A 421 28.30 -22.59 29.43
C ALA A 421 27.48 -21.63 30.32
N ALA A 422 26.72 -22.16 31.29
CA ALA A 422 25.76 -21.42 32.12
C ALA A 422 25.75 -21.87 33.59
N ALA A 423 25.01 -21.13 34.41
CA ALA A 423 24.42 -21.47 35.72
C ALA A 423 25.28 -21.44 37.02
N GLY A 424 24.65 -20.96 38.11
CA GLY A 424 25.07 -21.17 39.51
C GLY A 424 25.08 -19.92 40.41
N GLY A 425 24.09 -19.75 41.30
CA GLY A 425 24.15 -18.89 42.52
C GLY A 425 24.37 -19.74 43.79
N PRO A 426 23.99 -19.32 45.03
CA PRO A 426 23.39 -18.04 45.47
C PRO A 426 23.92 -17.42 46.81
N ASP A 427 23.45 -16.19 47.14
CA ASP A 427 23.14 -15.60 48.50
C ASP A 427 24.22 -15.42 49.61
N PRO A 428 23.97 -14.67 50.75
CA PRO A 428 22.81 -13.81 51.15
C PRO A 428 23.10 -12.42 51.83
N ALA A 429 22.01 -11.62 52.03
CA ALA A 429 21.70 -10.61 53.11
C ALA A 429 22.62 -9.34 53.34
N ALA A 430 22.17 -8.14 53.75
CA ALA A 430 21.07 -7.75 54.65
C ALA A 430 20.64 -6.23 54.58
N ASP A 431 19.42 -5.96 55.05
CA ASP A 431 18.82 -4.77 55.73
C ASP A 431 18.74 -3.32 55.15
N GLY A 432 17.52 -2.74 55.23
CA GLY A 432 17.27 -1.29 55.31
C GLY A 432 15.97 -0.76 54.67
N ALA A 433 14.82 -0.80 55.36
CA ALA A 433 13.53 -0.22 54.90
C ALA A 433 12.47 -0.10 56.04
N PRO A 434 11.25 0.45 55.83
CA PRO A 434 10.75 1.33 54.76
C PRO A 434 10.49 2.75 55.37
N PRO A 435 9.28 3.35 55.61
CA PRO A 435 7.88 3.17 55.18
C PRO A 435 7.32 4.33 54.29
N GLY A 436 6.06 4.22 53.83
CA GLY A 436 5.28 5.28 53.15
C GLY A 436 4.80 4.89 51.75
N ALA A 437 3.95 3.87 51.56
CA ALA A 437 2.48 3.92 51.64
C ALA A 437 1.81 4.85 50.58
N SER A 438 0.84 4.42 49.76
CA SER A 438 0.18 3.11 49.63
C SER A 438 -0.62 2.99 48.32
N THR A 439 -0.63 1.79 47.73
CA THR A 439 -1.60 1.34 46.72
C THR A 439 -2.13 0.00 47.21
N GLU A 440 -3.44 -0.25 47.21
CA GLU A 440 -3.99 -1.63 47.23
C GLU A 440 -5.31 -1.73 46.47
N ALA A 441 -5.64 -2.97 46.12
CA ALA A 441 -6.70 -3.34 45.20
C ALA A 441 -7.75 -4.25 45.86
N VAL A 442 -8.85 -4.46 45.12
CA VAL A 442 -9.81 -5.58 45.16
C VAL A 442 -9.54 -6.68 46.20
N THR A 443 -10.53 -6.90 47.08
CA THR A 443 -10.81 -8.23 47.66
C THR A 443 -12.30 -8.52 47.62
N ASN A 444 -12.67 -9.75 47.24
CA ASN A 444 -13.96 -10.36 47.55
C ASN A 444 -13.80 -11.17 48.84
N GLY A 445 -14.80 -11.15 49.72
CA GLY A 445 -14.79 -11.93 50.97
C GLY A 445 -16.21 -12.19 51.46
N GLU A 446 -16.51 -13.46 51.71
CA GLU A 446 -17.86 -13.98 51.99
C GLU A 446 -18.06 -14.26 53.49
N ALA A 447 -19.29 -14.04 53.98
CA ALA A 447 -19.75 -14.31 55.34
C ALA A 447 -21.30 -14.34 55.32
N THR A 448 -22.05 -15.20 56.03
CA THR A 448 -21.70 -16.17 57.09
C THR A 448 -22.88 -17.14 57.36
N THR A 449 -22.63 -18.19 58.14
CA THR A 449 -23.58 -19.09 58.85
C THR A 449 -24.42 -20.07 58.02
N GLY A 450 -24.64 -21.25 58.60
CA GLY A 450 -25.59 -22.27 58.15
C GLY A 450 -25.95 -23.21 59.31
N ASP A 451 -26.83 -24.17 59.05
CA ASP A 451 -26.90 -25.46 59.75
C ASP A 451 -27.62 -26.47 58.82
N GLY A 452 -27.46 -27.77 59.05
CA GLY A 452 -27.90 -28.82 58.13
C GLY A 452 -29.24 -29.47 58.48
N THR A 453 -29.90 -30.05 57.47
CA THR A 453 -30.65 -31.32 57.57
C THR A 453 -31.12 -31.79 56.17
N GLY A 454 -31.43 -33.09 56.06
CA GLY A 454 -31.69 -33.80 54.81
C GLY A 454 -33.11 -33.67 54.21
N PRO A 455 -33.47 -34.54 53.24
CA PRO A 455 -34.10 -34.09 51.99
C PRO A 455 -35.58 -34.46 51.84
N THR A 456 -36.33 -33.70 51.02
CA THR A 456 -37.65 -34.11 50.51
C THR A 456 -37.92 -33.67 49.05
N THR A 457 -38.66 -34.53 48.36
CA THR A 457 -39.24 -34.37 47.01
C THR A 457 -40.44 -33.41 46.99
N GLY A 458 -40.71 -32.74 45.85
CA GLY A 458 -41.99 -32.04 45.67
C GLY A 458 -42.17 -31.27 44.36
N THR A 459 -42.68 -31.91 43.32
CA THR A 459 -43.29 -31.26 42.15
C THR A 459 -44.69 -30.73 42.46
N ALA A 460 -45.02 -29.48 42.11
CA ALA A 460 -46.40 -29.06 41.85
C ALA A 460 -46.51 -27.78 41.00
N THR A 461 -47.21 -27.90 39.87
CA THR A 461 -47.79 -26.80 39.07
C THR A 461 -49.20 -26.44 39.55
N VAL A 462 -49.59 -25.16 39.58
CA VAL A 462 -51.01 -24.71 39.53
C VAL A 462 -51.10 -23.38 38.75
N SER A 463 -52.22 -23.17 38.04
CA SER A 463 -52.53 -22.00 37.20
C SER A 463 -53.77 -21.23 37.75
N PRO A 464 -54.72 -20.60 37.00
CA PRO A 464 -54.94 -19.15 37.12
C PRO A 464 -56.36 -18.72 37.55
N ALA A 465 -56.54 -17.41 37.76
CA ALA A 465 -57.80 -16.65 37.74
C ALA A 465 -57.49 -15.16 37.51
N GLY A 466 -58.33 -14.31 36.90
CA GLY A 466 -59.62 -14.50 36.25
C GLY A 466 -60.07 -13.17 35.60
N GLU A 467 -60.99 -13.22 34.64
CA GLU A 467 -61.51 -12.05 33.89
C GLU A 467 -62.59 -11.28 34.69
N PRO A 468 -62.90 -10.02 34.33
CA PRO A 468 -64.16 -9.82 33.59
C PRO A 468 -64.11 -8.74 32.48
N ALA A 469 -65.09 -8.83 31.56
CA ALA A 469 -65.29 -7.94 30.42
C ALA A 469 -66.10 -6.67 30.76
N ASP A 470 -66.01 -5.62 29.91
CA ASP A 470 -67.05 -5.23 28.92
C ASP A 470 -66.82 -3.78 28.38
N GLY A 471 -67.38 -3.45 27.20
CA GLY A 471 -67.79 -2.07 26.84
C GLY A 471 -66.90 -1.21 25.90
N ASP A 472 -67.45 -0.91 24.72
CA ASP A 472 -67.29 0.30 23.88
C ASP A 472 -65.94 0.75 23.29
N ARG A 473 -65.77 0.46 21.98
CA ARG A 473 -65.22 1.39 20.96
C ARG A 473 -65.80 1.12 19.56
N PRO A 474 -66.24 2.16 18.81
CA PRO A 474 -66.38 2.07 17.36
C PRO A 474 -65.64 3.19 16.60
N THR A 475 -64.73 2.83 15.69
CA THR A 475 -64.16 3.57 14.53
C THR A 475 -62.93 2.77 14.02
N ALA A 476 -62.63 2.60 12.72
CA ALA A 476 -63.36 2.91 11.49
C ALA A 476 -62.86 2.01 10.32
N ALA A 477 -63.74 1.79 9.33
CA ALA A 477 -63.53 1.81 7.87
C ALA A 477 -62.35 1.06 7.19
N ALA A 478 -62.71 -0.01 6.46
CA ALA A 478 -62.25 -0.38 5.11
C ALA A 478 -63.39 -1.28 4.51
N ALA A 479 -64.00 -1.03 3.35
CA ALA A 479 -63.44 -1.13 1.98
C ALA A 479 -62.85 -2.55 1.75
N ASP A 480 -63.32 -3.37 0.80
CA ASP A 480 -63.87 -3.06 -0.53
C ASP A 480 -65.17 -3.81 -0.88
N GLY A 481 -65.94 -3.26 -1.83
CA GLY A 481 -67.12 -3.90 -2.42
C GLY A 481 -67.21 -3.63 -3.92
N GLU A 482 -67.22 -4.70 -4.72
CA GLU A 482 -67.23 -4.65 -6.19
C GLU A 482 -68.66 -4.80 -6.75
N THR A 483 -68.90 -4.37 -8.00
CA THR A 483 -70.13 -4.58 -8.82
C THR A 483 -71.46 -4.00 -8.28
N THR A 484 -72.18 -3.06 -8.90
CA THR A 484 -72.68 -3.05 -10.30
C THR A 484 -73.54 -1.80 -10.60
N ALA A 485 -73.83 -1.58 -11.90
CA ALA A 485 -74.98 -0.84 -12.45
C ALA A 485 -75.06 0.71 -12.35
N ALA A 486 -74.77 1.33 -13.50
CA ALA A 486 -75.50 2.42 -14.17
C ALA A 486 -76.45 3.35 -13.37
N ASP A 487 -76.23 4.66 -13.48
CA ASP A 487 -77.03 5.50 -14.42
C ASP A 487 -76.25 6.78 -14.84
N ALA A 488 -76.79 7.52 -15.82
CA ALA A 488 -76.15 8.65 -16.48
C ALA A 488 -76.71 10.03 -16.05
N LYS A 489 -76.05 11.10 -16.55
CA LYS A 489 -76.21 12.55 -16.26
C LYS A 489 -75.46 12.98 -14.99
N GLY A 490 -74.67 14.06 -14.95
CA GLY A 490 -74.39 15.09 -15.96
C GLY A 490 -74.64 16.48 -15.38
N GLY A 491 -73.61 17.32 -15.25
CA GLY A 491 -73.76 18.69 -14.75
C GLY A 491 -72.48 19.28 -14.16
N ALA A 492 -71.96 20.31 -14.81
CA ALA A 492 -70.76 21.05 -14.48
C ALA A 492 -70.71 21.64 -13.04
N ARG A 493 -69.51 21.66 -12.44
CA ARG A 493 -68.63 22.85 -12.47
C ARG A 493 -67.19 22.51 -12.10
#